data_AF-A0A838Z573-F1
#
_entry.id   AF-A0A838Z573-F1
#
_cell.length_a   1.000
_cell.length_b   1.000
_cell.length_c   1.000
_cell.angle_alpha   90.00
_cell.angle_beta   90.00
_cell.angle_gamma   90.00
#
_symmetry.space_group_name_H-M   'P 1'
#
loop_
_entity.id
_entity.type
_entity.pdbx_description
1 polymer ?
#
loop_
_entity_poly.entity_id
_entity_poly.type
_entity_poly.pdbx_seq_one_letter_code
_entity_poly.pdbx_strand_id
1 'polypeptide(L)'
;MKNIVLSIRFFCTTLLIFASKSVFAQNVDEIVFRQKMELKKGETTAQTAITIAQSFLGQTYKSGTLEASPKEQLVCNLKEFDCWTFVETVSAMAVTRHSSKPSFTSFLNNLKKLRYRDGQIDGYASRLHYFKEWAIRAEENKIVQDMTEMIGGKLSEKQIHFMTSHRDLYPQLKNIETFSALENYENQLNKYDFYYIPKADVKKIESEIQDGDIIAITSIIEGLDFNHEGFAIRKNGRIHLLHASQELKKIVISPEPLTDYLNRFKKHSGIAVVRLLQ
;
A
#
# COMPACT_ATOMS: atom_id res chain seq x y z
N MET A 1 14.66 -90.06 -23.46
CA MET A 1 15.12 -88.68 -23.73
C MET A 1 14.34 -87.73 -22.84
N LYS A 2 15.04 -86.98 -21.99
CA LYS A 2 14.47 -86.16 -20.91
C LYS A 2 13.87 -84.87 -21.48
N ASN A 3 12.57 -84.65 -21.30
CA ASN A 3 11.92 -83.36 -21.57
C ASN A 3 11.98 -82.51 -20.30
N ILE A 4 12.77 -81.44 -20.36
CA ILE A 4 12.96 -80.44 -19.31
C ILE A 4 11.76 -79.49 -19.35
N VAL A 5 10.98 -79.45 -18.27
CA VAL A 5 9.90 -78.49 -18.07
C VAL A 5 10.51 -77.19 -17.54
N LEU A 6 10.47 -76.14 -18.35
CA LEU A 6 10.94 -74.80 -18.00
C LEU A 6 9.83 -74.08 -17.20
N SER A 7 10.00 -73.96 -15.88
CA SER A 7 9.09 -73.22 -15.00
C SER A 7 9.42 -71.72 -15.07
N ILE A 8 8.50 -70.95 -15.64
CA ILE A 8 8.56 -69.48 -15.70
C ILE A 8 8.06 -68.94 -14.35
N ARG A 9 8.94 -68.32 -13.55
CA ARG A 9 8.54 -67.55 -12.36
C ARG A 9 8.37 -66.08 -12.75
N PHE A 10 7.13 -65.63 -12.86
CA PHE A 10 6.78 -64.21 -12.97
C PHE A 10 7.00 -63.53 -11.60
N PHE A 11 8.01 -62.67 -11.51
CA PHE A 11 8.26 -61.86 -10.33
C PHE A 11 7.42 -60.57 -10.45
N CYS A 12 6.20 -60.59 -9.90
CA CYS A 12 5.34 -59.40 -9.82
C CYS A 12 5.96 -58.42 -8.80
N THR A 13 6.75 -57.47 -9.29
CA THR A 13 7.22 -56.33 -8.50
C THR A 13 6.08 -55.32 -8.42
N THR A 14 5.36 -55.31 -7.30
CA THR A 14 4.41 -54.25 -6.97
C THR A 14 5.18 -52.95 -6.72
N LEU A 15 5.24 -52.12 -7.75
CA LEU A 15 5.75 -50.76 -7.65
C LEU A 15 4.76 -49.93 -6.81
N LEU A 16 5.04 -49.79 -5.51
CA LEU A 16 4.35 -48.85 -4.63
C LEU A 16 4.67 -47.43 -5.09
N ILE A 17 3.79 -46.86 -5.90
CA ILE A 17 3.82 -45.44 -6.26
C ILE A 17 3.50 -44.66 -5.00
N PHE A 18 4.53 -44.23 -4.28
CA PHE A 18 4.40 -43.16 -3.30
C PHE A 18 4.01 -41.90 -4.08
N ALA A 19 2.71 -41.59 -4.13
CA ALA A 19 2.25 -40.27 -4.47
C ALA A 19 2.83 -39.32 -3.40
N SER A 20 3.91 -38.63 -3.76
CA SER A 20 4.38 -37.49 -2.99
C SER A 20 3.21 -36.51 -2.95
N LYS A 21 2.54 -36.43 -1.80
CA LYS A 21 1.75 -35.25 -1.48
C LYS A 21 2.75 -34.10 -1.46
N SER A 22 2.88 -33.42 -2.59
CA SER A 22 3.49 -32.11 -2.67
C SER A 22 2.70 -31.24 -1.72
N VAL A 23 3.21 -31.12 -0.49
CA VAL A 23 2.90 -30.00 0.38
C VAL A 23 3.39 -28.80 -0.40
N PHE A 24 2.50 -28.18 -1.18
CA PHE A 24 2.75 -26.86 -1.73
C PHE A 24 3.12 -26.01 -0.52
N ALA A 25 4.39 -25.61 -0.40
CA ALA A 25 4.79 -24.61 0.57
C ALA A 25 3.93 -23.39 0.30
N GLN A 26 2.90 -23.18 1.13
CA GLN A 26 2.00 -22.05 0.97
C GLN A 26 2.87 -20.79 1.07
N ASN A 27 2.72 -19.90 0.10
CA ASN A 27 3.40 -18.61 0.13
C ASN A 27 3.05 -17.93 1.47
N VAL A 28 4.06 -17.50 2.24
CA VAL A 28 3.84 -16.96 3.58
C VAL A 28 2.96 -15.71 3.54
N ASP A 29 3.05 -14.91 2.49
CA ASP A 29 2.18 -13.76 2.28
C ASP A 29 0.74 -14.21 2.02
N GLU A 30 0.53 -15.29 1.27
CA GLU A 30 -0.82 -15.83 1.07
C GLU A 30 -1.44 -16.33 2.38
N ILE A 31 -0.64 -16.91 3.29
CA ILE A 31 -1.10 -17.28 4.64
C ILE A 31 -1.51 -16.05 5.42
N VAL A 32 -0.68 -15.01 5.47
CA VAL A 32 -0.99 -13.76 6.18
C VAL A 32 -2.26 -13.14 5.59
N PHE A 33 -2.38 -13.07 4.27
CA PHE A 33 -3.58 -12.59 3.60
C PHE A 33 -4.83 -13.37 4.03
N ARG A 34 -4.78 -14.71 3.99
CA ARG A 34 -5.92 -15.55 4.39
C ARG A 34 -6.32 -15.28 5.84
N GLN A 35 -5.34 -15.16 6.75
CA GLN A 35 -5.60 -14.77 8.15
C GLN A 35 -6.30 -13.41 8.25
N LYS A 36 -5.89 -12.42 7.45
CA LYS A 36 -6.53 -11.09 7.45
C LYS A 36 -7.95 -11.13 6.88
N MET A 37 -8.25 -12.04 5.95
CA MET A 37 -9.59 -12.21 5.40
C MET A 37 -10.59 -12.81 6.39
N GLU A 38 -10.12 -13.50 7.44
CA GLU A 38 -10.99 -14.02 8.51
C GLU A 38 -11.40 -12.95 9.55
N LEU A 39 -10.79 -11.76 9.51
CA LEU A 39 -11.15 -10.65 10.39
C LEU A 39 -12.59 -10.17 10.12
N LYS A 40 -13.19 -9.55 11.14
CA LYS A 40 -14.53 -8.96 11.05
C LYS A 40 -14.58 -7.97 9.88
N LYS A 41 -15.45 -8.25 8.91
CA LYS A 41 -15.78 -7.33 7.83
C LYS A 41 -16.65 -6.20 8.38
N GLY A 42 -16.25 -4.95 8.15
CA GLY A 42 -17.06 -3.77 8.46
C GLY A 42 -18.16 -3.55 7.43
N GLU A 43 -19.09 -2.66 7.72
CA GLU A 43 -20.15 -2.27 6.78
C GLU A 43 -19.56 -1.54 5.57
N THR A 44 -18.54 -0.71 5.79
CA THR A 44 -17.83 0.02 4.74
C THR A 44 -16.43 -0.52 4.50
N THR A 45 -15.84 -0.19 3.34
CA THR A 45 -14.44 -0.53 3.04
C THR A 45 -13.47 0.13 4.02
N ALA A 46 -13.72 1.37 4.43
CA ALA A 46 -12.92 2.07 5.45
C ALA A 46 -12.95 1.37 6.83
N GLN A 47 -14.13 0.90 7.28
CA GLN A 47 -14.24 0.14 8.53
C GLN A 47 -13.51 -1.22 8.47
N THR A 48 -13.55 -1.89 7.32
CA THR A 48 -12.75 -3.09 7.10
C THR A 48 -11.26 -2.76 7.09
N ALA A 49 -10.85 -1.67 6.43
CA ALA A 49 -9.46 -1.22 6.38
C ALA A 49 -8.91 -0.96 7.78
N ILE A 50 -9.64 -0.25 8.65
CA ILE A 50 -9.13 0.01 10.00
C ILE A 50 -8.98 -1.28 10.84
N THR A 51 -9.91 -2.22 10.69
CA THR A 51 -9.82 -3.53 11.35
C THR A 51 -8.58 -4.31 10.89
N ILE A 52 -8.31 -4.32 9.58
CA ILE A 52 -7.13 -4.96 9.01
C ILE A 52 -5.85 -4.24 9.44
N ALA A 53 -5.82 -2.92 9.39
CA ALA A 53 -4.68 -2.09 9.80
C ALA A 53 -4.29 -2.36 11.26
N GLN A 54 -5.26 -2.40 12.17
CA GLN A 54 -5.02 -2.68 13.59
C GLN A 54 -4.42 -4.07 13.82
N SER A 55 -4.77 -5.05 12.98
CA SER A 55 -4.20 -6.40 13.07
C SER A 55 -2.71 -6.49 12.71
N PHE A 56 -2.12 -5.42 12.18
CA PHE A 56 -0.69 -5.31 11.90
C PHE A 56 0.08 -4.53 12.98
N LEU A 57 -0.58 -4.10 14.07
CA LEU A 57 0.09 -3.45 15.20
C LEU A 57 1.29 -4.28 15.68
N GLY A 58 2.45 -3.63 15.81
CA GLY A 58 3.71 -4.27 16.20
C GLY A 58 4.51 -4.88 15.05
N GLN A 59 3.96 -4.99 13.83
CA GLN A 59 4.70 -5.49 12.67
C GLN A 59 5.87 -4.56 12.32
N THR A 60 6.99 -5.14 11.90
CA THR A 60 8.25 -4.45 11.63
C THR A 60 8.14 -3.38 10.56
N TYR A 61 8.73 -2.21 10.83
CA TYR A 61 8.97 -1.18 9.82
C TYR A 61 10.23 -1.52 9.02
N LYS A 62 10.16 -1.42 7.69
CA LYS A 62 11.33 -1.51 6.80
C LYS A 62 11.12 -0.68 5.55
N SER A 63 12.05 0.23 5.28
CA SER A 63 12.07 1.05 4.07
C SER A 63 12.64 0.29 2.87
N GLY A 64 12.21 0.66 1.66
CA GLY A 64 12.82 0.20 0.42
C GLY A 64 12.55 -1.27 0.11
N THR A 65 11.47 -1.85 0.67
CA THR A 65 11.08 -3.25 0.41
C THR A 65 10.71 -3.49 -1.05
N LEU A 66 10.37 -2.45 -1.81
CA LEU A 66 10.05 -2.52 -3.23
C LEU A 66 11.29 -2.46 -4.14
N GLU A 67 12.47 -2.08 -3.59
CA GLU A 67 13.71 -1.89 -4.37
C GLU A 67 14.56 -3.17 -4.46
N ALA A 68 14.03 -4.31 -4.02
CA ALA A 68 14.80 -5.56 -3.91
C ALA A 68 15.18 -6.18 -5.27
N SER A 69 14.50 -5.79 -6.35
CA SER A 69 14.69 -6.37 -7.68
C SER A 69 15.25 -5.32 -8.66
N PRO A 70 16.23 -5.66 -9.51
CA PRO A 70 16.73 -4.74 -10.52
C PRO A 70 15.71 -4.45 -11.62
N LYS A 71 14.73 -5.35 -11.83
CA LYS A 71 13.60 -5.15 -12.73
C LYS A 71 12.35 -4.85 -11.91
N GLU A 72 11.62 -3.79 -12.28
CA GLU A 72 10.34 -3.45 -11.66
C GLU A 72 9.34 -4.60 -11.84
N GLN A 73 8.73 -5.02 -10.73
CA GLN A 73 7.73 -6.09 -10.66
C GLN A 73 6.88 -5.90 -9.41
N LEU A 74 5.70 -6.53 -9.37
CA LEU A 74 4.84 -6.48 -8.19
C LEU A 74 5.48 -7.25 -7.03
N VAL A 75 6.06 -6.51 -6.08
CA VAL A 75 6.57 -7.08 -4.83
C VAL A 75 5.44 -7.08 -3.79
N CYS A 76 5.02 -8.27 -3.35
CA CYS A 76 4.12 -8.43 -2.22
C CYS A 76 4.95 -8.85 -0.99
N ASN A 77 4.94 -8.03 0.05
CA ASN A 77 5.55 -8.34 1.35
C ASN A 77 4.54 -7.98 2.44
N LEU A 78 4.08 -8.98 3.20
CA LEU A 78 3.11 -8.81 4.27
C LEU A 78 3.72 -8.97 5.67
N LYS A 79 5.06 -8.96 5.75
CA LYS A 79 5.84 -9.08 7.01
C LYS A 79 6.54 -7.79 7.40
N GLU A 80 6.86 -6.93 6.44
CA GLU A 80 7.62 -5.72 6.72
C GLU A 80 7.05 -4.60 5.85
N PHE A 81 6.82 -3.44 6.46
CA PHE A 81 6.16 -2.33 5.80
C PHE A 81 6.92 -1.03 6.03
N ASP A 82 6.95 -0.16 5.03
CA ASP A 82 7.05 1.28 5.25
C ASP A 82 5.64 1.90 5.30
N CYS A 83 5.56 3.24 5.41
CA CYS A 83 4.27 3.93 5.45
C CYS A 83 3.45 3.68 4.18
N TRP A 84 4.12 3.65 3.02
CA TRP A 84 3.49 3.55 1.72
C TRP A 84 2.89 2.17 1.51
N THR A 85 3.75 1.15 1.62
CA THR A 85 3.35 -0.26 1.45
C THR A 85 2.33 -0.70 2.49
N PHE A 86 2.34 -0.12 3.69
CA PHE A 86 1.28 -0.36 4.69
C PHE A 86 -0.08 0.13 4.19
N VAL A 87 -0.17 1.39 3.77
CA VAL A 87 -1.43 1.98 3.28
C VAL A 87 -1.96 1.25 2.04
N GLU A 88 -1.10 0.98 1.06
CA GLU A 88 -1.49 0.24 -0.15
C GLU A 88 -2.00 -1.16 0.16
N THR A 89 -1.28 -1.90 1.02
CA THR A 89 -1.61 -3.28 1.37
C THR A 89 -2.95 -3.36 2.07
N VAL A 90 -3.16 -2.54 3.11
CA VAL A 90 -4.41 -2.52 3.87
C VAL A 90 -5.57 -2.12 2.96
N SER A 91 -5.39 -1.10 2.12
CA SER A 91 -6.40 -0.64 1.18
C SER A 91 -6.77 -1.75 0.17
N ALA A 92 -5.78 -2.40 -0.44
CA ALA A 92 -6.00 -3.52 -1.35
C ALA A 92 -6.71 -4.70 -0.68
N MET A 93 -6.35 -5.02 0.58
CA MET A 93 -7.03 -6.08 1.34
C MET A 93 -8.49 -5.71 1.63
N ALA A 94 -8.77 -4.48 2.05
CA ALA A 94 -10.11 -4.02 2.38
C ALA A 94 -11.04 -4.06 1.15
N VAL A 95 -10.56 -3.54 0.00
CA VAL A 95 -11.27 -3.60 -1.28
C VAL A 95 -11.50 -5.05 -1.70
N THR A 96 -10.50 -5.92 -1.55
CA THR A 96 -10.63 -7.34 -1.86
C THR A 96 -11.69 -8.02 -1.00
N ARG A 97 -11.75 -7.69 0.29
CA ARG A 97 -12.73 -8.24 1.23
C ARG A 97 -14.18 -7.82 0.90
N HIS A 98 -14.35 -6.67 0.24
CA HIS A 98 -15.64 -6.19 -0.23
C HIS A 98 -15.99 -6.63 -1.67
N SER A 99 -15.02 -7.14 -2.44
CA SER A 99 -15.28 -7.69 -3.76
C SER A 99 -16.17 -8.94 -3.76
N SER A 100 -16.83 -9.22 -4.89
CA SER A 100 -17.70 -10.39 -5.07
C SER A 100 -16.97 -11.73 -4.98
N LYS A 101 -15.66 -11.75 -5.26
CA LYS A 101 -14.81 -12.95 -5.21
C LYS A 101 -13.47 -12.62 -4.52
N PRO A 102 -13.44 -12.52 -3.18
CA PRO A 102 -12.21 -12.29 -2.43
C PRO A 102 -11.25 -13.47 -2.62
N SER A 103 -10.04 -13.19 -3.11
CA SER A 103 -8.98 -14.19 -3.28
C SER A 103 -7.62 -13.51 -3.21
N PHE A 104 -6.55 -14.29 -3.01
CA PHE A 104 -5.20 -13.73 -3.01
C PHE A 104 -4.86 -13.10 -4.36
N THR A 105 -5.30 -13.70 -5.47
CA THR A 105 -5.15 -13.13 -6.81
C THR A 105 -5.91 -11.80 -6.97
N SER A 106 -7.14 -11.71 -6.45
CA SER A 106 -7.92 -10.46 -6.44
C SER A 106 -7.20 -9.37 -5.64
N PHE A 107 -6.58 -9.73 -4.52
CA PHE A 107 -5.74 -8.85 -3.72
C PHE A 107 -4.51 -8.35 -4.48
N LEU A 108 -3.74 -9.25 -5.11
CA LEU A 108 -2.58 -8.85 -5.91
C LEU A 108 -2.97 -7.93 -7.07
N ASN A 109 -4.13 -8.15 -7.70
CA ASN A 109 -4.65 -7.27 -8.74
C ASN A 109 -5.01 -5.89 -8.20
N ASN A 110 -5.65 -5.80 -7.03
CA ASN A 110 -5.97 -4.52 -6.39
C ASN A 110 -4.69 -3.79 -5.94
N LEU A 111 -3.72 -4.51 -5.38
CA LEU A 111 -2.42 -3.95 -5.01
C LEU A 111 -1.70 -3.38 -6.24
N LYS A 112 -1.71 -4.11 -7.36
CA LYS A 112 -1.12 -3.67 -8.62
C LYS A 112 -1.80 -2.41 -9.17
N LYS A 113 -3.13 -2.32 -9.10
CA LYS A 113 -3.89 -1.12 -9.50
C LYS A 113 -3.60 0.09 -8.64
N LEU A 114 -3.39 -0.10 -7.34
CA LEU A 114 -3.02 0.99 -6.43
C LEU A 114 -1.57 1.43 -6.61
N ARG A 115 -0.66 0.52 -6.94
CA ARG A 115 0.77 0.82 -6.98
C ARG A 115 1.28 1.33 -8.32
N TYR A 116 0.64 0.92 -9.41
CA TYR A 116 1.12 1.20 -10.76
C TYR A 116 0.06 1.97 -11.56
N ARG A 117 0.53 2.93 -12.37
CA ARG A 117 -0.30 3.69 -13.29
C ARG A 117 -1.05 2.74 -14.22
N ASP A 118 -2.37 2.93 -14.33
CA ASP A 118 -3.30 2.06 -15.07
C ASP A 118 -3.25 0.57 -14.66
N GLY A 119 -2.68 0.28 -13.49
CA GLY A 119 -2.36 -1.08 -13.08
C GLY A 119 -1.44 -1.80 -14.08
N GLN A 120 -0.50 -1.11 -14.73
CA GLN A 120 0.46 -1.72 -15.66
C GLN A 120 1.89 -1.54 -15.15
N ILE A 121 2.65 -2.64 -15.15
CA ILE A 121 4.04 -2.62 -14.74
C ILE A 121 4.90 -2.44 -15.99
N ASP A 122 5.39 -1.22 -16.18
CA ASP A 122 6.22 -0.83 -17.31
C ASP A 122 7.42 -0.01 -16.82
N GLY A 123 8.35 -0.71 -16.15
CA GLY A 123 9.54 -0.10 -15.57
C GLY A 123 9.27 0.77 -14.34
N TYR A 124 10.33 1.30 -13.74
CA TYR A 124 10.28 2.02 -12.47
C TYR A 124 9.35 3.24 -12.49
N ALA A 125 9.32 3.99 -13.60
CA ALA A 125 8.47 5.18 -13.74
C ALA A 125 6.97 4.87 -13.84
N SER A 126 6.57 3.60 -14.09
CA SER A 126 5.16 3.19 -14.04
C SER A 126 4.61 3.09 -12.62
N ARG A 127 5.48 2.94 -11.62
CA ARG A 127 5.08 2.97 -10.21
C ARG A 127 4.72 4.39 -9.80
N LEU A 128 3.67 4.51 -8.99
CA LEU A 128 3.21 5.79 -8.46
C LEU A 128 4.11 6.14 -7.26
N HIS A 129 4.96 7.17 -7.41
CA HIS A 129 5.92 7.58 -6.36
C HIS A 129 5.49 8.84 -5.59
N TYR A 130 4.48 9.54 -6.09
CA TYR A 130 3.90 10.74 -5.47
C TYR A 130 2.50 10.43 -4.98
N PHE A 131 2.21 10.70 -3.71
CA PHE A 131 0.91 10.32 -3.13
C PHE A 131 -0.24 11.12 -3.75
N LYS A 132 0.02 12.36 -4.22
CA LYS A 132 -0.94 13.12 -5.03
C LYS A 132 -1.38 12.31 -6.24
N GLU A 133 -0.43 11.74 -6.98
CA GLU A 133 -0.76 10.91 -8.14
C GLU A 133 -1.45 9.62 -7.73
N TRP A 134 -0.98 8.96 -6.66
CA TRP A 134 -1.61 7.78 -6.11
C TRP A 134 -3.10 7.99 -5.83
N ALA A 135 -3.46 9.09 -5.16
CA ALA A 135 -4.85 9.42 -4.84
C ALA A 135 -5.69 9.66 -6.10
N ILE A 136 -5.18 10.43 -7.08
CA ILE A 136 -5.85 10.67 -8.36
C ILE A 136 -6.13 9.35 -9.08
N ARG A 137 -5.12 8.49 -9.24
CA ARG A 137 -5.29 7.20 -9.93
C ARG A 137 -6.23 6.27 -9.18
N ALA A 138 -6.16 6.26 -7.84
CA ALA A 138 -7.06 5.44 -7.03
C ALA A 138 -8.52 5.92 -7.14
N GLU A 139 -8.75 7.23 -7.28
CA GLU A 139 -10.08 7.82 -7.50
C GLU A 139 -10.61 7.53 -8.92
N GLU A 140 -9.77 7.68 -9.96
CA GLU A 140 -10.09 7.26 -11.34
C GLU A 140 -10.49 5.77 -11.41
N ASN A 141 -9.86 4.94 -10.59
CA ASN A 141 -10.18 3.51 -10.45
C ASN A 141 -11.37 3.21 -9.52
N LYS A 142 -12.04 4.25 -8.98
CA LYS A 142 -13.18 4.15 -8.05
C LYS A 142 -12.87 3.36 -6.78
N ILE A 143 -11.63 3.42 -6.32
CA ILE A 143 -11.17 2.76 -5.09
C ILE A 143 -11.29 3.70 -3.90
N VAL A 144 -10.97 4.98 -4.12
CA VAL A 144 -11.03 6.02 -3.09
C VAL A 144 -11.77 7.25 -3.61
N GLN A 145 -12.04 8.17 -2.69
CA GLN A 145 -12.45 9.53 -2.98
C GLN A 145 -11.53 10.49 -2.20
N ASP A 146 -11.05 11.55 -2.84
CA ASP A 146 -10.35 12.63 -2.14
C ASP A 146 -11.40 13.48 -1.41
N MET A 147 -11.33 13.47 -0.07
CA MET A 147 -12.24 14.22 0.78
C MET A 147 -11.74 15.64 1.05
N THR A 148 -10.49 15.93 0.72
CA THR A 148 -9.73 17.06 1.25
C THR A 148 -10.38 18.40 0.93
N GLU A 149 -10.79 18.63 -0.31
CA GLU A 149 -11.50 19.86 -0.70
C GLU A 149 -12.84 19.99 0.04
N MET A 150 -13.65 18.93 0.01
CA MET A 150 -15.01 18.93 0.58
C MET A 150 -15.03 19.20 2.08
N ILE A 151 -13.98 18.83 2.81
CA ILE A 151 -13.89 19.03 4.27
C ILE A 151 -13.11 20.28 4.66
N GLY A 152 -12.90 21.23 3.74
CA GLY A 152 -12.32 22.54 4.02
C GLY A 152 -10.84 22.69 3.65
N GLY A 153 -10.34 21.85 2.75
CA GLY A 153 -9.00 21.97 2.18
C GLY A 153 -8.84 23.25 1.36
N LYS A 154 -7.59 23.71 1.23
CA LYS A 154 -7.20 24.89 0.45
C LYS A 154 -6.36 24.43 -0.74
N LEU A 155 -6.52 25.11 -1.87
CA LEU A 155 -5.68 24.89 -3.03
C LEU A 155 -4.22 25.23 -2.69
N SER A 156 -3.32 24.36 -3.12
CA SER A 156 -1.87 24.48 -3.00
C SER A 156 -1.29 24.81 -4.36
N GLU A 157 -0.42 25.80 -4.41
CA GLU A 157 0.32 26.16 -5.63
C GLU A 157 1.59 25.32 -5.81
N LYS A 158 1.84 24.35 -4.92
CA LYS A 158 3.06 23.56 -4.93
C LYS A 158 3.17 22.74 -6.22
N GLN A 159 4.28 22.94 -6.92
CA GLN A 159 4.72 22.10 -8.02
C GLN A 159 5.46 20.86 -7.50
N ILE A 160 5.24 19.73 -8.15
CA ILE A 160 5.83 18.43 -7.86
C ILE A 160 6.95 18.17 -8.86
N HIS A 161 8.17 18.04 -8.35
CA HIS A 161 9.39 17.84 -9.15
C HIS A 161 10.56 17.29 -8.31
N PHE A 162 10.30 16.75 -7.11
CA PHE A 162 11.35 16.39 -6.15
C PHE A 162 12.33 15.36 -6.72
N MET A 163 11.82 14.28 -7.29
CA MET A 163 12.62 13.17 -7.79
C MET A 163 13.51 13.57 -8.97
N THR A 164 12.97 14.33 -9.94
CA THR A 164 13.78 14.82 -11.07
C THR A 164 14.80 15.87 -10.63
N SER A 165 14.43 16.74 -9.69
CA SER A 165 15.34 17.75 -9.12
C SER A 165 16.44 17.14 -8.24
N HIS A 166 16.20 15.95 -7.68
CA HIS A 166 17.13 15.22 -6.81
C HIS A 166 17.49 13.86 -7.40
N ARG A 167 17.75 13.81 -8.71
CA ARG A 167 18.04 12.61 -9.49
C ARG A 167 19.04 11.65 -8.82
N ASP A 168 20.07 12.19 -8.18
CA ASP A 168 21.15 11.40 -7.56
C ASP A 168 20.70 10.53 -6.38
N LEU A 169 19.54 10.83 -5.78
CA LEU A 169 18.97 10.02 -4.70
C LEU A 169 18.35 8.70 -5.20
N TYR A 170 18.13 8.57 -6.51
CA TYR A 170 17.36 7.49 -7.11
C TYR A 170 18.19 6.75 -8.18
N PRO A 171 18.78 5.58 -7.85
CA PRO A 171 19.60 4.82 -8.80
C PRO A 171 18.92 4.55 -10.14
N GLN A 172 17.60 4.32 -10.13
CA GLN A 172 16.80 4.05 -11.33
C GLN A 172 16.73 5.26 -12.28
N LEU A 173 16.85 6.48 -11.77
CA LEU A 173 16.81 7.70 -12.59
C LEU A 173 18.15 7.97 -13.29
N LYS A 174 19.20 7.18 -13.04
CA LYS A 174 20.42 7.23 -13.87
C LYS A 174 20.13 6.84 -15.32
N ASN A 175 19.14 5.96 -15.54
CA ASN A 175 18.64 5.65 -16.87
C ASN A 175 17.82 6.85 -17.44
N ILE A 176 18.16 7.29 -18.65
CA ILE A 176 17.60 8.52 -19.23
C ILE A 176 16.14 8.37 -19.64
N GLU A 177 15.74 7.18 -20.10
CA GLU A 177 14.35 6.89 -20.46
C GLU A 177 13.45 6.94 -19.22
N THR A 178 13.91 6.35 -18.11
CA THR A 178 13.20 6.38 -16.82
C THR A 178 13.09 7.80 -16.28
N PHE A 179 14.17 8.59 -16.36
CA PHE A 179 14.18 10.00 -15.97
C PHE A 179 13.17 10.81 -16.80
N SER A 180 13.23 10.70 -18.13
CA SER A 180 12.35 11.44 -19.05
C SER A 180 10.88 11.06 -18.86
N ALA A 181 10.60 9.78 -18.60
CA ALA A 181 9.25 9.32 -18.29
C ALA A 181 8.74 9.95 -16.98
N LEU A 182 9.57 9.96 -15.93
CA LEU A 182 9.18 10.56 -14.64
C LEU A 182 8.98 12.07 -14.72
N GLU A 183 9.85 12.79 -15.44
CA GLU A 183 9.70 14.23 -15.69
C GLU A 183 8.39 14.55 -16.42
N ASN A 184 8.03 13.75 -17.44
CA ASN A 184 6.75 13.87 -18.11
C ASN A 184 5.56 13.62 -17.16
N TYR A 185 5.67 12.64 -16.25
CA TYR A 185 4.62 12.39 -15.26
C TYR A 185 4.50 13.51 -14.22
N GLU A 186 5.60 14.09 -13.75
CA GLU A 186 5.58 15.26 -12.88
C GLU A 186 4.91 16.47 -13.57
N ASN A 187 5.25 16.73 -14.83
CA ASN A 187 4.62 17.78 -15.63
C ASN A 187 3.11 17.57 -15.83
N GLN A 188 2.65 16.32 -15.97
CA GLN A 188 1.23 15.99 -16.05
C GLN A 188 0.55 16.13 -14.69
N LEU A 189 1.16 15.62 -13.62
CA LEU A 189 0.67 15.70 -12.25
C LEU A 189 0.45 17.14 -11.78
N ASN A 190 1.28 18.07 -12.24
CA ASN A 190 1.18 19.49 -11.95
C ASN A 190 0.00 20.21 -12.62
N LYS A 191 -0.71 19.55 -13.54
CA LYS A 191 -1.94 20.07 -14.15
C LYS A 191 -3.19 19.80 -13.31
N TYR A 192 -3.10 18.88 -12.36
CA TYR A 192 -4.18 18.58 -11.43
C TYR A 192 -4.14 19.54 -10.24
N ASP A 193 -5.30 19.95 -9.76
CA ASP A 193 -5.39 20.69 -8.51
C ASP A 193 -4.82 19.87 -7.35
N PHE A 194 -4.31 20.57 -6.34
CA PHE A 194 -3.80 19.96 -5.13
C PHE A 194 -4.40 20.65 -3.91
N TYR A 195 -5.32 19.98 -3.22
CA TYR A 195 -5.89 20.49 -1.99
C TYR A 195 -5.16 19.91 -0.77
N TYR A 196 -5.05 20.73 0.27
CA TYR A 196 -4.58 20.27 1.58
C TYR A 196 -5.24 21.06 2.70
N ILE A 197 -5.33 20.44 3.87
CA ILE A 197 -5.78 21.07 5.11
C ILE A 197 -4.53 21.49 5.88
N PRO A 198 -4.27 22.80 6.06
CA PRO A 198 -3.13 23.27 6.85
C PRO A 198 -3.16 22.68 8.25
N LYS A 199 -2.00 22.36 8.84
CA LYS A 199 -1.93 21.70 10.16
C LYS A 199 -2.65 22.49 11.28
N ALA A 200 -2.71 23.82 11.16
CA ALA A 200 -3.42 24.69 12.10
C ALA A 200 -4.95 24.54 12.02
N ASP A 201 -5.47 24.08 10.88
CA ASP A 201 -6.90 23.91 10.62
C ASP A 201 -7.38 22.47 10.90
N VAL A 202 -6.48 21.48 11.00
CA VAL A 202 -6.84 20.06 11.21
C VAL A 202 -7.74 19.83 12.42
N LYS A 203 -7.51 20.54 13.53
CA LYS A 203 -8.36 20.41 14.74
C LYS A 203 -9.83 20.75 14.47
N LYS A 204 -10.09 21.68 13.54
CA LYS A 204 -11.45 22.19 13.25
C LYS A 204 -12.28 21.18 12.46
N ILE A 205 -11.63 20.22 11.79
CA ILE A 205 -12.26 19.28 10.86
C ILE A 205 -12.22 17.83 11.35
N GLU A 206 -11.79 17.58 12.60
CA GLU A 206 -11.72 16.22 13.17
C GLU A 206 -13.06 15.49 13.20
N SER A 207 -14.20 16.22 13.16
CA SER A 207 -15.54 15.64 13.02
C SER A 207 -15.79 15.03 11.64
N GLU A 208 -15.14 15.56 10.60
CA GLU A 208 -15.34 15.14 9.20
C GLU A 208 -14.47 13.93 8.82
N ILE A 209 -13.40 13.69 9.58
CA ILE A 209 -12.48 12.56 9.39
C ILE A 209 -13.10 11.30 10.03
N GLN A 210 -13.20 10.22 9.27
CA GLN A 210 -13.74 8.95 9.74
C GLN A 210 -12.63 7.94 10.06
N ASP A 211 -12.94 6.96 10.91
CA ASP A 211 -12.02 5.85 11.15
C ASP A 211 -11.78 5.07 9.86
N GLY A 212 -10.52 4.83 9.54
CA GLY A 212 -10.12 4.18 8.29
C GLY A 212 -9.94 5.13 7.11
N ASP A 213 -10.18 6.43 7.26
CA ASP A 213 -9.70 7.41 6.28
C ASP A 213 -8.17 7.34 6.21
N ILE A 214 -7.63 7.43 5.01
CA ILE A 214 -6.20 7.54 4.77
C ILE A 214 -5.81 9.00 5.01
N ILE A 215 -4.85 9.20 5.90
CA ILE A 215 -4.26 10.50 6.22
C ILE A 215 -2.90 10.56 5.55
N ALA A 216 -2.77 11.44 4.57
CA ALA A 216 -1.50 11.73 3.92
C ALA A 216 -0.96 13.07 4.43
N ILE A 217 0.22 13.07 5.02
CA ILE A 217 0.81 14.23 5.69
C ILE A 217 1.62 15.04 4.69
N THR A 218 1.12 16.21 4.34
CA THR A 218 1.73 17.09 3.33
C THR A 218 3.08 17.64 3.80
N SER A 219 3.95 17.93 2.84
CA SER A 219 5.29 18.44 3.08
C SER A 219 5.43 19.94 2.88
N ILE A 220 6.38 20.57 3.57
CA ILE A 220 6.89 21.90 3.20
C ILE A 220 8.05 21.82 2.22
N ILE A 221 8.65 20.64 2.03
CA ILE A 221 9.83 20.46 1.18
C ILE A 221 9.43 20.81 -0.27
N GLU A 222 10.27 21.60 -0.93
CA GLU A 222 10.07 22.01 -2.32
C GLU A 222 10.01 20.79 -3.24
N GLY A 223 9.11 20.80 -4.22
CA GLY A 223 8.94 19.69 -5.15
C GLY A 223 8.27 18.43 -4.59
N LEU A 224 8.10 18.31 -3.27
CA LEU A 224 7.57 17.10 -2.60
C LEU A 224 6.16 17.35 -2.03
N ASP A 225 5.21 16.51 -2.41
CA ASP A 225 3.81 16.58 -1.97
C ASP A 225 3.63 16.12 -0.52
N PHE A 226 4.05 14.91 -0.19
CA PHE A 226 3.80 14.27 1.11
C PHE A 226 5.07 13.72 1.75
N ASN A 227 5.07 13.65 3.08
CA ASN A 227 6.19 13.10 3.87
C ASN A 227 5.93 11.72 4.46
N HIS A 228 4.66 11.40 4.71
CA HIS A 228 4.25 10.26 5.54
C HIS A 228 2.75 10.03 5.40
N GLU A 229 2.30 8.79 5.63
CA GLU A 229 0.90 8.42 5.54
C GLU A 229 0.52 7.32 6.55
N GLY A 230 -0.79 7.18 6.77
CA GLY A 230 -1.38 6.18 7.65
C GLY A 230 -2.90 6.25 7.63
N PHE A 231 -3.55 5.61 8.60
CA PHE A 231 -5.00 5.62 8.76
C PHE A 231 -5.43 6.43 9.97
N ALA A 232 -6.52 7.18 9.84
CA ALA A 232 -7.19 7.83 10.96
C ALA A 232 -7.83 6.80 11.87
N ILE A 233 -7.65 6.97 13.17
CA ILE A 233 -8.33 6.18 14.19
C ILE A 233 -8.71 7.05 15.38
N ARG A 234 -9.97 6.98 15.80
CA ARG A 234 -10.45 7.74 16.97
C ARG A 234 -9.99 7.10 18.25
N LYS A 235 -9.44 7.91 19.14
CA LYS A 235 -9.22 7.56 20.54
C LYS A 235 -9.63 8.72 21.43
N ASN A 236 -10.45 8.43 22.44
CA ASN A 236 -10.91 9.42 23.41
C ASN A 236 -11.46 10.71 22.75
N GLY A 237 -12.20 10.54 21.65
CA GLY A 237 -12.81 11.65 20.89
C GLY A 237 -11.89 12.44 19.96
N ARG A 238 -10.59 12.09 19.86
CA ARG A 238 -9.63 12.76 18.97
C ARG A 238 -9.13 11.82 17.88
N ILE A 239 -8.69 12.36 16.75
CA ILE A 239 -8.06 11.56 15.69
C ILE A 239 -6.62 11.26 16.09
N HIS A 240 -6.21 10.00 15.98
CA HIS A 240 -4.83 9.53 16.07
C HIS A 240 -4.42 8.91 14.73
N LEU A 241 -3.12 8.69 14.55
CA LEU A 241 -2.56 8.12 13.33
C LEU A 241 -2.14 6.67 13.56
N LEU A 242 -2.75 5.73 12.86
CA LEU A 242 -2.29 4.34 12.73
C LEU A 242 -1.34 4.24 11.54
N HIS A 243 -0.04 4.05 11.78
CA HIS A 243 0.98 4.12 10.74
C HIS A 243 2.18 3.20 11.00
N ALA A 244 2.92 2.89 9.93
CA ALA A 244 4.25 2.28 10.03
C ALA A 244 5.27 3.35 10.43
N SER A 245 5.72 3.35 11.69
CA SER A 245 6.61 4.37 12.23
C SER A 245 8.08 4.01 12.00
N GLN A 246 8.78 4.86 11.25
CA GLN A 246 10.24 4.76 11.09
C GLN A 246 10.98 5.00 12.42
N GLU A 247 10.47 5.87 13.28
CA GLU A 247 11.05 6.21 14.58
C GLU A 247 10.96 5.00 15.54
N LEU A 248 9.79 4.38 15.63
CA LEU A 248 9.52 3.25 16.53
C LEU A 248 9.78 1.88 15.91
N LYS A 249 10.20 1.85 14.65
CA LYS A 249 10.53 0.65 13.85
C LYS A 249 9.40 -0.38 13.74
N LYS A 250 8.14 0.05 13.86
CA LYS A 250 6.96 -0.83 13.79
C LYS A 250 5.67 -0.07 13.48
N ILE A 251 4.62 -0.82 13.16
CA ILE A 251 3.27 -0.27 13.04
C ILE A 251 2.71 0.05 14.43
N VAL A 252 2.23 1.29 14.60
CA VAL A 252 1.75 1.85 15.87
C VAL A 252 0.53 2.72 15.64
N ILE A 253 -0.25 2.95 16.71
CA ILE A 253 -1.14 4.11 16.81
C ILE A 253 -0.35 5.19 17.55
N SER A 254 -0.31 6.41 17.02
CA SER A 254 0.33 7.55 17.68
C SER A 254 -0.22 7.72 19.10
N PRO A 255 0.62 7.90 20.13
CA PRO A 255 0.12 8.14 21.49
C PRO A 255 -0.55 9.50 21.61
N GLU A 256 -0.10 10.49 20.83
CA GLU A 256 -0.70 11.81 20.71
C GLU A 256 -1.74 11.90 19.58
N PRO A 257 -2.71 12.84 19.68
CA PRO A 257 -3.61 13.18 18.59
C PRO A 257 -2.88 13.64 17.32
N LEU A 258 -3.51 13.49 16.16
CA LEU A 258 -2.97 13.86 14.85
C LEU A 258 -2.53 15.32 14.80
N THR A 259 -3.29 16.24 15.42
CA THR A 259 -2.91 17.66 15.51
C THR A 259 -1.54 17.86 16.16
N ASP A 260 -1.26 17.07 17.19
CA ASP A 260 -0.05 17.20 18.00
C ASP A 260 1.10 16.48 17.30
N TYR A 261 0.83 15.32 16.70
CA TYR A 261 1.75 14.61 15.81
C TYR A 261 2.28 15.51 14.69
N LEU A 262 1.40 16.23 14.00
CA LEU A 262 1.78 17.16 12.92
C LEU A 262 2.69 18.29 13.41
N ASN A 263 2.46 18.78 14.63
CA ASN A 263 3.23 19.88 15.21
C ASN A 263 4.61 19.44 15.72
N ARG A 264 4.85 18.14 15.95
CA ARG A 264 6.18 17.61 16.30
C ARG A 264 7.21 17.82 15.19
N PHE A 265 6.79 17.82 13.92
CA PHE A 265 7.70 17.85 12.79
C PHE A 265 7.52 19.11 11.95
N LYS A 266 8.58 19.94 11.90
CA LYS A 266 8.59 21.17 11.10
C LYS A 266 8.28 20.93 9.62
N LYS A 267 8.73 19.79 9.08
CA LYS A 267 8.56 19.44 7.67
C LYS A 267 7.11 19.20 7.24
N HIS A 268 6.17 19.05 8.19
CA HIS A 268 4.76 18.84 7.90
C HIS A 268 4.00 20.16 7.78
N SER A 269 3.32 20.36 6.66
CA SER A 269 2.47 21.53 6.38
C SER A 269 1.01 21.33 6.79
N GLY A 270 0.53 20.09 6.81
CA GLY A 270 -0.89 19.77 6.95
C GLY A 270 -1.19 18.34 6.52
N ILE A 271 -2.42 18.07 6.09
CA ILE A 271 -2.85 16.75 5.62
C ILE A 271 -3.71 16.83 4.34
N ALA A 272 -3.77 15.73 3.61
CA ALA A 272 -4.89 15.37 2.75
C ALA A 272 -5.62 14.17 3.37
N VAL A 273 -6.91 14.04 3.09
CA VAL A 273 -7.78 12.99 3.62
C VAL A 273 -8.42 12.25 2.46
N VAL A 274 -8.14 10.96 2.35
CA VAL A 274 -8.62 10.10 1.26
C VAL A 274 -9.45 8.96 1.85
N ARG A 275 -10.66 8.73 1.33
CA ARG A 275 -11.61 7.75 1.88
C ARG A 275 -11.81 6.59 0.93
N LEU A 276 -11.72 5.35 1.43
CA LEU A 276 -12.02 4.15 0.64
C LEU A 276 -13.52 4.08 0.32
N LEU A 277 -13.86 3.89 -0.96
CA LEU A 277 -15.23 3.75 -1.43
C LEU A 277 -15.81 2.37 -1.12
N GLN A 278 -17.14 2.31 -1.01
CA GLN A 278 -17.90 1.07 -0.74
C GLN A 278 -17.93 0.14 -1.95
#